data_AF-A0A1H2ZJZ2-F1
#
_entry.id   AF-A0A1H2ZJZ2-F1
#
_cell.length_a   1.000
_cell.length_b   1.000
_cell.length_c   1.000
_cell.angle_alpha   90.00
_cell.angle_beta   90.00
_cell.angle_gamma   90.00
#
_symmetry.space_group_name_H-M   'P 1'
#
loop_
_entity.id
_entity.type
_entity.pdbx_description
1 polymer ?
#
loop_
_entity_poly.entity_id
_entity_poly.type
_entity_poly.pdbx_seq_one_letter_code
_entity_poly.pdbx_strand_id
1 'polypeptide(L)'
;MKKLNAIDKQNLDGVYGATAVALDWPENLSEKAKKALDYLDDTAYLFHYLGKYIITDESLWLTEFGNGTMDSPFGFPRIELSRLEEVGPWLESVADELEEF
;
A
#
# COMPACT_ATOMS: atom_id res chain seq x y z
N MET A 1 3.52 -0.48 16.12
CA MET A 1 3.04 -1.13 14.89
C MET A 1 2.84 -2.62 15.14
N LYS A 2 1.66 -3.17 14.79
CA LYS A 2 1.46 -4.62 14.67
C LYS A 2 2.45 -5.16 13.62
N LYS A 3 3.03 -6.35 13.86
CA LYS A 3 3.79 -7.06 12.81
C LYS A 3 2.80 -7.53 11.74
N LEU A 4 2.70 -6.78 10.65
CA LEU A 4 1.99 -7.21 9.45
C LEU A 4 2.88 -8.23 8.73
N ASN A 5 2.41 -9.49 8.67
CA ASN A 5 3.03 -10.52 7.87
C ASN A 5 2.29 -10.59 6.54
N ALA A 6 2.80 -9.92 5.51
CA ALA A 6 2.21 -10.04 4.19
C ALA A 6 2.52 -11.42 3.58
N ILE A 7 1.49 -12.07 3.03
CA ILE A 7 1.58 -13.38 2.37
C ILE A 7 1.09 -13.19 0.95
N ASP A 8 1.99 -13.36 -0.02
CA ASP A 8 1.66 -13.41 -1.43
C ASP A 8 1.02 -14.78 -1.76
N LYS A 9 -0.29 -14.77 -2.04
CA LYS A 9 -1.07 -15.97 -2.38
C LYS A 9 -1.08 -16.30 -3.89
N GLN A 10 -0.45 -15.48 -4.74
CA GLN A 10 -0.42 -15.69 -6.20
C GLN A 10 0.87 -16.36 -6.70
N ASN A 11 1.83 -16.62 -5.81
CA ASN A 11 3.06 -17.37 -6.11
C ASN A 11 2.81 -18.89 -6.26
N LEU A 12 2.21 -19.30 -7.38
CA LEU A 12 1.90 -20.71 -7.70
C LEU A 12 3.12 -21.51 -8.22
N ASP A 13 4.20 -20.85 -8.62
CA ASP A 13 5.36 -21.47 -9.28
C ASP A 13 6.68 -21.36 -8.48
N GLY A 14 6.69 -20.67 -7.34
CA GLY A 14 7.81 -20.65 -6.38
C GLY A 14 9.04 -19.85 -6.85
N VAL A 15 8.97 -19.21 -8.01
CA VAL A 15 10.08 -18.43 -8.59
C VAL A 15 10.11 -17.00 -8.03
N TYR A 16 8.96 -16.47 -7.60
CA TYR A 16 8.79 -15.08 -7.13
C TYR A 16 8.58 -14.98 -5.62
N GLY A 17 9.31 -15.77 -4.84
CA GLY A 17 9.23 -15.83 -3.37
C GLY A 17 9.64 -14.57 -2.58
N ALA A 18 9.13 -13.39 -2.93
CA ALA A 18 9.26 -12.20 -2.09
C ALA A 18 7.92 -11.91 -1.41
N THR A 19 7.76 -12.42 -0.18
CA THR A 19 6.77 -11.88 0.76
C THR A 19 6.87 -10.36 0.75
N ALA A 20 5.77 -9.65 0.50
CA ALA A 20 5.79 -8.20 0.50
C ALA A 20 6.38 -7.69 1.82
N VAL A 21 7.30 -6.74 1.74
CA VAL A 21 7.98 -6.18 2.90
C VAL A 21 7.25 -4.92 3.29
N ALA A 22 6.62 -4.91 4.47
CA ALA A 22 6.05 -3.69 5.02
C ALA A 22 7.18 -2.68 5.25
N LEU A 23 6.97 -1.44 4.78
CA LEU A 23 7.90 -0.34 4.94
C LEU A 23 7.29 0.72 5.85
N ASP A 24 8.15 1.45 6.55
CA ASP A 24 7.77 2.72 7.12
C ASP A 24 7.57 3.76 6.01
N TRP A 25 6.71 4.75 6.27
CA TRP A 25 6.53 5.88 5.37
C TRP A 25 7.81 6.72 5.26
N PRO A 26 8.11 7.35 4.11
CA PRO A 26 9.28 8.21 3.98
C PRO A 26 9.31 9.32 5.04
N GLU A 27 10.46 9.60 5.63
CA GLU A 27 10.57 10.62 6.69
C GLU A 27 10.59 12.06 6.16
N ASN A 28 11.02 12.24 4.91
CA ASN A 28 11.24 13.54 4.27
C ASN A 28 10.01 14.04 3.48
N LEU A 29 8.81 13.69 3.94
CA LEU A 29 7.55 14.13 3.32
C LEU A 29 7.29 15.62 3.54
N SER A 30 6.65 16.25 2.55
CA SER A 30 6.15 17.62 2.66
C SER A 30 5.03 17.70 3.69
N GLU A 31 4.77 18.90 4.23
CA GLU A 31 3.63 19.10 5.17
C GLU A 31 2.28 18.74 4.54
N LYS A 32 2.15 18.93 3.22
CA LYS A 32 0.95 18.55 2.48
C LYS A 32 0.80 17.02 2.41
N ALA A 33 1.87 16.31 2.07
CA ALA A 33 1.86 14.85 2.08
C ALA A 33 1.57 14.28 3.47
N LYS A 34 2.06 14.92 4.53
CA LYS A 34 1.77 14.53 5.92
C LYS A 34 0.28 14.65 6.26
N LYS A 35 -0.42 15.69 5.79
CA LYS A 35 -1.88 15.79 5.98
C LYS A 35 -2.63 14.59 5.39
N ALA A 36 -2.28 14.18 4.16
CA ALA A 36 -2.86 12.99 3.55
C ALA A 36 -2.50 11.73 4.34
N LEU A 37 -1.27 11.65 4.84
CA LEU A 37 -0.84 10.52 5.65
C LEU A 37 -1.62 10.42 6.97
N ASP A 38 -1.85 11.54 7.65
CA ASP A 38 -2.67 11.60 8.87
C ASP A 38 -4.11 11.16 8.60
N TYR A 39 -4.67 11.52 7.43
CA TYR A 39 -5.99 11.03 6.99
C TYR A 39 -6.00 9.51 6.74
N LEU A 40 -4.91 8.98 6.21
CA LEU A 40 -4.75 7.56 5.90
C LEU A 40 -4.25 6.73 7.10
N ASP A 41 -3.96 7.33 8.25
CA ASP A 41 -3.37 6.66 9.39
C ASP A 41 -4.23 5.46 9.86
N ASP A 42 -3.55 4.35 10.16
CA ASP A 42 -4.13 3.02 10.46
C ASP A 42 -5.02 2.41 9.35
N THR A 43 -5.29 3.13 8.26
CA THR A 43 -6.11 2.65 7.13
C THR A 43 -5.27 2.13 5.97
N ALA A 44 -4.16 2.79 5.64
CA ALA A 44 -3.29 2.43 4.52
C ALA A 44 -1.86 2.09 4.94
N TYR A 45 -1.23 1.22 4.16
CA TYR A 45 0.10 0.68 4.44
C TYR A 45 0.95 0.63 3.17
N LEU A 46 2.26 0.89 3.33
CA LEU A 46 3.26 0.83 2.27
C LEU A 46 4.00 -0.51 2.29
N PHE A 47 4.12 -1.13 1.13
CA PHE A 47 4.87 -2.37 0.93
C PHE A 47 5.84 -2.25 -0.24
N HIS A 48 7.00 -2.92 -0.14
CA HIS A 48 7.81 -3.24 -1.30
C HIS A 48 7.52 -4.68 -1.75
N TYR A 49 7.06 -4.83 -2.99
CA TYR A 49 6.60 -6.11 -3.54
C TYR A 49 6.90 -6.18 -5.03
N LEU A 50 7.56 -7.27 -5.48
CA LEU A 50 7.96 -7.51 -6.86
C LEU A 50 8.69 -6.33 -7.54
N GLY A 51 9.53 -5.61 -6.79
CA GLY A 51 10.30 -4.46 -7.29
C GLY A 51 9.48 -3.18 -7.44
N LYS A 52 8.25 -3.15 -6.91
CA LYS A 52 7.37 -1.98 -6.87
C LYS A 52 7.07 -1.58 -5.43
N TYR A 53 6.62 -0.34 -5.27
CA TYR A 53 6.11 0.21 -4.03
C TYR A 53 4.59 0.27 -4.12
N ILE A 54 3.92 -0.41 -3.20
CA ILE A 54 2.48 -0.66 -3.25
C ILE A 54 1.86 -0.04 -2.00
N ILE A 55 0.85 0.80 -2.19
CA ILE A 55 0.06 1.36 -1.08
C ILE A 55 -1.34 0.78 -1.16
N THR A 56 -1.83 0.24 -0.04
CA THR A 56 -3.11 -0.46 0.01
C THR A 56 -3.78 -0.27 1.36
N ASP A 57 -5.11 -0.18 1.36
CA ASP A 57 -5.90 -0.28 2.59
C ASP A 57 -5.87 -1.68 3.15
N GLU A 58 -5.79 -1.84 4.48
CA GLU A 58 -5.86 -3.09 5.24
C GLU A 58 -5.73 -4.34 4.34
N SER A 59 -4.50 -4.62 3.94
CA SER A 59 -4.11 -5.29 2.69
C SER A 59 -5.00 -6.45 2.22
N LEU A 60 -6.02 -6.15 1.43
CA LEU A 60 -6.86 -7.12 0.72
C LEU A 60 -6.12 -7.84 -0.43
N TRP A 61 -4.95 -7.34 -0.83
CA TRP A 61 -4.12 -7.91 -1.90
C TRP A 61 -2.90 -8.70 -1.36
N LEU A 62 -2.44 -8.36 -0.14
CA LEU A 62 -1.18 -8.87 0.43
C LEU A 62 -1.29 -9.43 1.86
N THR A 63 -2.44 -9.30 2.56
CA THR A 63 -2.65 -9.90 3.89
C THR A 63 -4.02 -10.56 3.97
N GLU A 64 -4.04 -11.88 3.82
CA GLU A 64 -5.10 -12.83 4.25
C GLU A 64 -6.57 -12.63 3.84
N PHE A 65 -7.03 -11.43 3.47
CA PHE A 65 -8.43 -11.05 3.36
C PHE A 65 -8.84 -10.92 1.89
N GLY A 66 -9.98 -11.50 1.53
CA GLY A 66 -10.35 -11.79 0.14
C GLY A 66 -10.00 -13.23 -0.26
N ASN A 67 -10.90 -13.90 -0.97
CA ASN A 67 -10.73 -15.26 -1.47
C ASN A 67 -10.94 -15.38 -3.00
N GLY A 68 -11.04 -14.24 -3.69
CA GLY A 68 -11.22 -14.17 -5.14
C GLY A 68 -12.64 -14.49 -5.60
N THR A 69 -13.60 -14.67 -4.69
CA THR A 69 -15.01 -14.83 -5.03
C THR A 69 -15.66 -13.47 -5.27
N MET A 70 -16.81 -13.46 -5.94
CA MET A 70 -17.59 -12.24 -6.18
C MET A 70 -18.02 -11.54 -4.88
N ASP A 71 -18.26 -12.31 -3.82
CA ASP A 71 -18.70 -11.81 -2.51
C ASP A 71 -17.52 -11.39 -1.62
N SER A 72 -16.29 -11.79 -1.97
CA SER A 72 -15.05 -11.44 -1.25
C SER A 72 -13.87 -11.38 -2.23
N PRO A 73 -13.88 -10.41 -3.16
CA PRO A 73 -12.83 -10.29 -4.16
C PRO A 73 -11.50 -9.91 -3.48
N PHE A 74 -10.39 -10.22 -4.13
CA PHE A 74 -9.12 -9.58 -3.75
C PHE A 74 -9.27 -8.08 -4.00
N GLY A 75 -8.85 -7.27 -3.04
CA GLY A 75 -8.82 -5.82 -3.25
C GLY A 75 -7.72 -5.44 -4.23
N PHE A 76 -7.80 -4.21 -4.75
CA PHE A 76 -6.75 -3.61 -5.55
C PHE A 76 -5.95 -2.62 -4.71
N PRO A 77 -4.64 -2.44 -4.98
CA PRO A 77 -3.88 -1.39 -4.32
C PRO A 77 -4.48 -0.02 -4.65
N ARG A 78 -4.32 0.93 -3.73
CA ARG A 78 -4.63 2.34 -4.00
C ARG A 78 -3.74 2.88 -5.10
N ILE A 79 -2.46 2.48 -5.09
CA ILE A 79 -1.50 2.80 -6.14
C ILE A 79 -0.35 1.79 -6.19
N GLU A 80 0.20 1.63 -7.39
CA GLU A 80 1.47 0.96 -7.64
C GLU A 80 2.49 1.97 -8.17
N LEU A 81 3.66 2.02 -7.55
CA LEU A 81 4.73 2.95 -7.86
C LEU A 81 6.01 2.17 -8.21
N SER A 82 6.82 2.74 -9.10
CA SER A 82 8.07 2.12 -9.54
C SER A 82 9.25 2.53 -8.66
N ARG A 83 9.13 3.64 -7.93
CA ARG A 83 10.19 4.22 -7.09
C ARG A 83 9.61 4.77 -5.79
N LEU A 84 10.41 4.73 -4.72
CA LEU A 84 9.98 5.18 -3.39
C LEU A 84 9.71 6.69 -3.38
N GLU A 85 10.46 7.45 -4.18
CA GLU A 85 10.35 8.91 -4.26
C GLU A 85 8.99 9.37 -4.82
N GLU A 86 8.23 8.47 -5.45
CA GLU A 86 6.89 8.75 -5.99
C GLU A 86 5.81 8.73 -4.88
N VAL A 87 6.11 8.20 -3.69
CA VAL A 87 5.16 8.16 -2.56
C VAL A 87 4.76 9.55 -2.10
N GLY A 88 5.72 10.48 -2.00
CA GLY A 88 5.45 11.87 -1.59
C GLY A 88 4.50 12.59 -2.55
N PRO A 89 4.81 12.67 -3.85
CA PRO A 89 3.92 13.25 -4.86
C PRO A 89 2.52 12.62 -4.89
N TRP A 90 2.40 11.31 -4.68
CA TRP A 90 1.09 10.67 -4.58
C TRP A 90 0.32 11.10 -3.32
N LEU A 91 0.97 11.17 -2.15
CA LEU A 91 0.33 11.69 -0.94
C LEU A 91 -0.11 13.15 -1.13
N GLU A 92 0.65 13.95 -1.87
CA GLU A 92 0.24 15.32 -2.20
C GLU A 92 -1.01 15.36 -3.07
N SER A 93 -1.16 14.46 -4.05
CA SER A 93 -2.39 14.40 -4.85
C SER A 93 -3.59 13.94 -4.02
N VAL A 94 -3.40 13.01 -3.08
CA VAL A 94 -4.46 12.63 -2.12
C VAL A 94 -4.87 13.83 -1.27
N ALA A 95 -3.91 14.63 -0.82
CA ALA A 95 -4.21 15.85 -0.06
C ALA A 95 -5.01 16.88 -0.89
N ASP A 96 -4.67 17.05 -2.17
CA ASP A 96 -5.45 17.90 -3.08
C ASP A 96 -6.90 17.43 -3.19
N GLU A 97 -7.10 16.12 -3.39
CA GLU A 97 -8.44 15.53 -3.48
C GLU A 97 -9.24 15.75 -2.19
N LEU A 98 -8.60 15.71 -1.01
CA LEU A 98 -9.26 15.97 0.28
C LEU A 98 -9.67 17.44 0.47
N GLU A 99 -8.95 18.40 -0.11
CA GLU A 99 -9.26 19.83 -0.02
C GLU A 99 -10.37 20.26 -1.01
N GLU A 100 -10.73 19.40 -1.97
CA GLU A 100 -11.82 19.64 -2.94
C GLU A 100 -13.23 19.30 -2.41
N PHE A 101 -13.37 18.76 -1.18
CA PHE A 101 -14.64 18.41 -0.52
C PHE A 101 -14.99 19.31 0.67
#